data_AF-A0A060BUV5-F1
#
_entry.id   AF-A0A060BUV5-F1
#
_cell.length_a   1.000
_cell.length_b   1.000
_cell.length_c   1.000
_cell.angle_alpha   90.00
_cell.angle_beta   90.00
_cell.angle_gamma   90.00
#
_symmetry.space_group_name_H-M   'P 1'
#
loop_
_entity.id
_entity.type
_entity.pdbx_description
1 polymer ?
#
loop_
_entity_poly.entity_id
_entity_poly.type
_entity_poly.pdbx_seq_one_letter_code
_entity_poly.pdbx_strand_id
1 'polypeptide(L)'
;SPFSGVALYANGDSCSSTQYFAYDKHDFTLRGCSSNSGTATVDLNIGGTKVGSFSFTGTTPTTQTISNVENGTGNQDVTLTVTTDDGTWDAYVDYLQWSLPSGGTTPSSGSIKVQEYNGNTATSLNTLNPNFKIVNTGSTSINLSDVRARYYFTSDSSQQLNFAMRLVQR
;
A
#
# COMPACT_ATOMS: atom_id res chain seq x y z
N SER A 1 14.40 12.16 -25.31
CA SER A 1 14.43 10.89 -26.08
C SER A 1 15.15 9.87 -25.22
N PRO A 2 14.69 8.61 -25.08
CA PRO A 2 13.59 7.97 -25.83
C PRO A 2 12.19 8.21 -25.26
N PHE A 3 12.07 8.86 -24.11
CA PHE A 3 10.80 9.29 -23.50
C PHE A 3 11.00 10.62 -22.77
N SER A 4 9.92 11.16 -22.21
CA SER A 4 9.97 12.25 -21.23
C SER A 4 10.18 11.64 -19.85
N GLY A 5 11.34 11.88 -19.25
CA GLY A 5 11.73 11.24 -17.99
C GLY A 5 12.97 11.88 -17.40
N VAL A 6 13.67 11.14 -16.53
CA VAL A 6 14.90 11.58 -15.87
C VAL A 6 16.08 10.75 -16.36
N ALA A 7 17.24 11.39 -16.51
CA ALA A 7 18.51 10.72 -16.74
C ALA A 7 19.36 10.77 -15.46
N LEU A 8 19.96 9.64 -15.11
CA LEU A 8 20.86 9.47 -13.98
C LEU A 8 22.21 9.03 -14.54
N TYR A 9 23.22 9.89 -14.43
CA TYR A 9 24.49 9.79 -15.16
C TYR A 9 25.62 9.19 -14.34
N ALA A 10 25.56 9.33 -13.02
CA ALA A 10 26.65 8.92 -12.15
C ALA A 10 26.14 8.41 -10.80
N ASN A 11 27.05 7.80 -10.04
CA ASN A 11 26.78 7.37 -8.68
C ASN A 11 26.31 8.54 -7.80
N GLY A 12 25.17 8.35 -7.14
CA GLY A 12 24.53 9.36 -6.30
C GLY A 12 23.43 10.15 -7.00
N ASP A 13 23.35 10.12 -8.35
CA ASP A 13 22.23 10.72 -9.05
C ASP A 13 20.94 9.99 -8.68
N SER A 14 19.89 10.77 -8.39
CA SER A 14 18.62 10.24 -7.95
C SER A 14 17.43 11.09 -8.36
N CYS A 15 16.27 10.44 -8.42
CA CYS A 15 14.97 11.11 -8.39
C CYS A 15 14.12 10.51 -7.25
N SER A 16 13.31 11.36 -6.62
CA SER A 16 12.58 10.99 -5.40
C SER A 16 11.18 11.60 -5.36
N SER A 17 10.27 10.92 -4.67
CA SER A 17 8.96 11.45 -4.28
C SER A 17 8.52 10.81 -2.97
N THR A 18 7.71 11.53 -2.19
CA THR A 18 7.05 10.97 -1.00
C THR A 18 5.76 10.27 -1.41
N GLN A 19 5.59 9.01 -1.01
CA GLN A 19 4.41 8.19 -1.27
C GLN A 19 3.81 7.68 0.04
N TYR A 20 2.50 7.81 0.21
CA TYR A 20 1.79 7.15 1.30
C TYR A 20 1.50 5.69 0.94
N PHE A 21 2.01 4.74 1.70
CA PHE A 21 1.68 3.32 1.55
C PHE A 21 0.76 2.86 2.69
N ALA A 22 -0.44 2.39 2.34
CA ALA A 22 -1.35 1.76 3.30
C ALA A 22 -0.94 0.32 3.67
N TYR A 23 -0.18 -0.34 2.79
CA TYR A 23 0.28 -1.73 2.93
C TYR A 23 1.80 -1.77 2.93
N ASP A 24 2.37 -2.75 3.63
CA ASP A 24 3.81 -2.92 3.82
C ASP A 24 4.47 -3.84 2.78
N LYS A 25 3.74 -4.19 1.70
CA LYS A 25 4.26 -5.05 0.64
C LYS A 25 3.67 -4.71 -0.73
N HIS A 26 4.52 -4.51 -1.74
CA HIS A 26 4.12 -4.19 -3.11
C HIS A 26 5.03 -4.86 -4.16
N ASP A 27 4.51 -4.99 -5.37
CA ASP A 27 5.32 -5.18 -6.58
C ASP A 27 5.60 -3.79 -7.16
N PHE A 28 6.86 -3.51 -7.51
CA PHE A 28 7.27 -2.26 -8.15
C PHE A 28 7.74 -2.53 -9.58
N THR A 29 7.23 -1.77 -10.54
CA THR A 29 7.63 -1.84 -11.94
C THR A 29 8.17 -0.50 -12.38
N LEU A 30 9.42 -0.48 -12.85
CA LEU A 30 10.07 0.71 -13.42
C LEU A 30 10.20 0.54 -14.93
N ARG A 31 9.78 1.54 -15.70
CA ARG A 31 10.11 1.65 -17.12
C ARG A 31 11.38 2.47 -17.32
N GLY A 32 12.32 1.96 -18.10
CA GLY A 32 13.59 2.63 -18.37
C GLY A 32 14.42 1.95 -19.46
N CYS A 33 15.60 2.49 -19.72
CA CYS A 33 16.64 1.90 -20.57
C CYS A 33 18.04 2.38 -20.18
N SER A 34 19.06 1.72 -20.74
CA SER A 34 20.44 2.19 -20.71
C SER A 34 20.68 3.24 -21.80
N SER A 35 21.68 4.10 -21.63
CA SER A 35 22.11 5.04 -22.66
C SER A 35 22.80 4.37 -23.86
N ASN A 36 23.23 3.10 -23.72
CA ASN A 36 23.88 2.33 -24.78
C ASN A 36 23.54 0.83 -24.70
N SER A 37 24.34 -0.04 -25.34
CA SER A 37 24.13 -1.50 -25.36
C SER A 37 24.48 -2.21 -24.05
N GLY A 38 25.14 -1.51 -23.12
CA GLY A 38 25.45 -2.00 -21.78
C GLY A 38 24.22 -2.05 -20.87
N THR A 39 24.44 -2.49 -19.63
CA THR A 39 23.38 -2.63 -18.62
C THR A 39 23.48 -1.50 -17.61
N ALA A 40 22.45 -0.65 -17.57
CA ALA A 40 22.28 0.36 -16.54
C ALA A 40 21.48 -0.21 -15.36
N THR A 41 21.90 0.09 -14.14
CA THR A 41 21.23 -0.38 -12.92
C THR A 41 20.78 0.79 -12.06
N VAL A 42 19.54 0.70 -11.56
CA VAL A 42 18.90 1.72 -10.70
C VAL A 42 18.38 1.04 -9.45
N ASP A 43 18.86 1.47 -8.29
CA ASP A 43 18.39 1.00 -6.99
C ASP A 43 17.06 1.63 -6.62
N LEU A 44 16.15 0.82 -6.07
CA LEU A 44 14.95 1.30 -5.39
C LEU A 44 15.23 1.39 -3.90
N ASN A 45 15.13 2.60 -3.35
CA ASN A 45 15.15 2.84 -1.91
C ASN A 45 13.75 3.28 -1.45
N ILE A 46 13.26 2.69 -0.35
CA ILE A 46 12.01 3.10 0.30
C ILE A 46 12.31 3.40 1.76
N GLY A 47 11.96 4.60 2.23
CA GLY A 47 12.24 5.03 3.60
C GLY A 47 13.75 5.05 3.91
N GLY A 48 14.58 5.36 2.89
CA GLY A 48 16.04 5.35 2.99
C GLY A 48 16.70 3.97 2.97
N THR A 49 15.95 2.88 2.85
CA THR A 49 16.50 1.52 2.78
C THR A 49 16.44 0.99 1.35
N LYS A 50 17.55 0.44 0.83
CA LYS A 50 17.56 -0.26 -0.46
C LYS A 50 16.73 -1.54 -0.38
N VAL A 51 15.70 -1.62 -1.21
CA VAL A 51 14.75 -2.74 -1.24
C VAL A 51 14.84 -3.59 -2.52
N GLY A 52 15.57 -3.10 -3.53
CA GLY A 52 15.82 -3.84 -4.76
C GLY A 52 16.57 -3.01 -5.79
N SER A 53 16.79 -3.58 -6.97
CA SER A 53 17.43 -2.92 -8.11
C SER A 53 16.75 -3.32 -9.41
N PHE A 54 16.58 -2.37 -10.32
CA PHE A 54 16.14 -2.59 -11.70
C PHE A 54 17.35 -2.57 -12.62
N SER A 55 17.40 -3.48 -13.60
CA SER A 55 18.49 -3.54 -14.58
C SER A 55 17.94 -3.44 -16.01
N PHE A 56 18.49 -2.53 -16.80
CA PHE A 56 18.07 -2.27 -18.17
C PHE A 56 19.24 -2.46 -19.12
N THR A 57 19.15 -3.44 -20.02
CA THR A 57 20.16 -3.68 -21.06
C THR A 57 19.70 -3.10 -22.39
N GLY A 58 20.55 -2.30 -23.03
CA GLY A 58 20.25 -1.70 -24.32
C GLY A 58 19.42 -0.42 -24.23
N THR A 59 19.30 0.24 -25.39
CA THR A 59 18.69 1.56 -25.52
C THR A 59 17.16 1.53 -25.66
N THR A 60 16.57 0.35 -25.87
CA THR A 60 15.13 0.20 -26.04
C THR A 60 14.44 0.21 -24.67
N PRO A 61 13.46 1.11 -24.43
CA PRO A 61 12.73 1.15 -23.16
C PRO A 61 12.03 -0.18 -22.84
N THR A 62 12.28 -0.73 -21.66
CA THR A 62 11.62 -1.93 -21.13
C THR A 62 11.07 -1.66 -19.73
N THR A 63 10.13 -2.50 -19.28
CA THR A 63 9.65 -2.51 -17.89
C THR A 63 10.33 -3.64 -17.14
N GLN A 64 10.84 -3.32 -15.95
CA GLN A 64 11.45 -4.28 -15.03
C GLN A 64 10.65 -4.28 -13.73
N THR A 65 10.34 -5.46 -13.21
CA THR A 65 9.54 -5.62 -11.99
C THR A 65 10.35 -6.30 -10.89
N ILE A 66 10.29 -5.75 -9.68
CA ILE A 66 10.68 -6.42 -8.45
C ILE A 66 9.41 -6.70 -7.64
N SER A 67 9.16 -7.99 -7.37
CA SER A 67 7.94 -8.44 -6.73
C SER A 67 8.12 -8.66 -5.22
N ASN A 68 7.01 -8.60 -4.48
CA ASN A 68 6.93 -8.87 -3.04
C ASN A 68 7.92 -8.05 -2.21
N VAL A 69 8.14 -6.80 -2.60
CA VAL A 69 9.01 -5.86 -1.90
C VAL A 69 8.35 -5.44 -0.60
N GLU A 70 9.01 -5.73 0.52
CA GLU A 70 8.62 -5.16 1.81
C GLU A 70 8.93 -3.67 1.83
N ASN A 71 7.93 -2.86 2.15
CA ASN A 71 8.01 -1.41 2.22
C ASN A 71 7.44 -0.93 3.55
N GLY A 72 7.91 0.22 4.05
CA GLY A 72 7.27 0.85 5.20
C GLY A 72 5.83 1.28 4.89
N THR A 73 4.98 1.42 5.92
CA THR A 73 3.65 2.04 5.80
C THR A 73 3.69 3.53 6.15
N GLY A 74 2.61 4.25 5.86
CA GLY A 74 2.57 5.71 6.01
C GLY A 74 3.34 6.42 4.90
N ASN A 75 3.72 7.67 5.15
CA ASN A 75 4.54 8.42 4.19
C ASN A 75 5.96 7.86 4.16
N GLN A 76 6.39 7.41 2.99
CA GLN A 76 7.72 6.91 2.71
C GLN A 76 8.34 7.69 1.57
N ASP A 77 9.63 8.02 1.69
CA ASP A 77 10.39 8.53 0.56
C ASP A 77 10.75 7.37 -0.36
N VAL A 78 10.33 7.47 -1.62
CA VAL A 78 10.62 6.53 -2.69
C VAL A 78 11.67 7.17 -3.58
N THR A 79 12.85 6.58 -3.60
CA THR A 79 14.03 7.13 -4.27
C THR A 79 14.61 6.11 -5.24
N LEU A 80 14.78 6.51 -6.49
CA LEU A 80 15.53 5.78 -7.50
C LEU A 80 16.95 6.35 -7.55
N THR A 81 17.98 5.51 -7.42
CA THR A 81 19.38 5.97 -7.31
C THR A 81 20.33 5.11 -8.12
N VAL A 82 21.29 5.72 -8.80
CA VAL A 82 22.42 5.00 -9.40
C VAL A 82 23.54 4.87 -8.38
N THR A 83 24.06 3.66 -8.18
CA THR A 83 25.11 3.35 -7.19
C THR A 83 26.27 2.53 -7.74
N THR A 84 26.16 2.03 -8.97
CA THR A 84 27.13 1.12 -9.60
C THR A 84 27.61 1.58 -10.97
N ASP A 85 27.38 2.84 -11.32
CA ASP A 85 27.96 3.42 -12.53
C ASP A 85 29.50 3.37 -12.45
N ASP A 86 30.11 3.03 -13.59
CA ASP A 86 31.55 2.95 -13.82
C ASP A 86 32.01 3.89 -14.94
N GLY A 87 31.14 4.82 -15.37
CA GLY A 87 31.37 5.75 -16.47
C GLY A 87 31.11 5.17 -17.85
N THR A 88 30.53 3.96 -17.94
CA THR A 88 30.27 3.30 -19.22
C THR A 88 28.80 3.29 -19.65
N TRP A 89 27.86 3.72 -18.80
CA TRP A 89 26.43 3.77 -19.12
C TRP A 89 25.72 4.84 -18.28
N ASP A 90 24.57 5.31 -18.75
CA ASP A 90 23.64 6.14 -17.98
C ASP A 90 22.28 5.44 -17.90
N ALA A 91 21.53 5.70 -16.84
CA ALA A 91 20.17 5.18 -16.69
C ALA A 91 19.15 6.25 -17.10
N TYR A 92 18.26 5.90 -18.03
CA TYR A 92 17.09 6.71 -18.35
C TYR A 92 15.85 6.06 -17.71
N VAL A 93 15.13 6.82 -16.89
CA VAL A 93 13.93 6.36 -16.17
C VAL A 93 12.71 7.17 -16.60
N ASP A 94 11.61 6.47 -16.88
CA ASP A 94 10.35 7.06 -17.36
C ASP A 94 9.36 7.19 -16.21
N TYR A 95 8.73 6.08 -15.82
CA TYR A 95 7.78 6.03 -14.72
C TYR A 95 8.02 4.83 -13.81
N LEU A 96 7.72 5.03 -12.54
CA LEU A 96 7.58 3.98 -11.54
C LEU A 96 6.08 3.77 -11.27
N GLN A 97 5.64 2.52 -11.32
CA GLN A 97 4.32 2.11 -10.85
C GLN A 97 4.46 1.04 -9.76
N TRP A 98 3.43 0.89 -8.95
CA TRP A 98 3.37 -0.16 -7.93
C TRP A 98 1.96 -0.74 -7.84
N SER A 99 1.89 -2.00 -7.42
CA SER A 99 0.63 -2.69 -7.14
C SER A 99 0.79 -3.58 -5.91
N LEU A 100 -0.33 -3.98 -5.30
CA LEU A 100 -0.28 -5.09 -4.36
C LEU A 100 0.22 -6.35 -5.09
N PRO A 101 1.01 -7.23 -4.45
CA PRO A 101 1.51 -8.43 -5.10
C PRO A 101 0.35 -9.29 -5.61
N SER A 102 0.52 -9.91 -6.77
CA SER A 102 -0.46 -10.88 -7.29
C SER A 102 -0.44 -12.14 -6.40
N GLY A 103 -1.33 -12.18 -5.42
CA GLY A 103 -1.33 -13.16 -4.32
C GLY A 103 -1.46 -12.54 -2.93
N GLY A 104 -1.27 -11.21 -2.82
CA GLY A 104 -1.82 -10.43 -1.74
C GLY A 104 -3.34 -10.46 -1.88
N THR A 105 -4.00 -11.25 -1.05
CA THR A 105 -5.46 -11.30 -1.06
C THR A 105 -5.96 -9.87 -0.84
N THR A 106 -6.70 -9.33 -1.81
CA THR A 106 -7.77 -8.38 -1.46
C THR A 106 -8.43 -8.96 -0.22
N PRO A 107 -8.57 -8.20 0.90
CA PRO A 107 -8.98 -8.78 2.17
C PRO A 107 -10.13 -9.73 1.88
N SER A 108 -9.87 -11.03 2.04
CA SER A 108 -10.80 -12.04 1.55
C SER A 108 -12.12 -11.70 2.21
N SER A 109 -13.22 -11.65 1.45
CA SER A 109 -14.54 -11.47 2.03
C SER A 109 -14.70 -12.55 3.11
N GLY A 110 -14.62 -12.17 4.39
CA GLY A 110 -14.47 -13.10 5.52
C GLY A 110 -13.24 -12.89 6.43
N SER A 111 -12.29 -12.02 6.08
CA SER A 111 -11.11 -11.68 6.92
C SER A 111 -11.43 -10.68 8.03
N ILE A 112 -12.70 -10.34 8.19
CA ILE A 112 -13.18 -9.44 9.23
C ILE A 112 -14.24 -10.17 10.04
N LYS A 113 -14.03 -10.22 11.35
CA LYS A 113 -15.02 -10.67 12.32
C LYS A 113 -15.64 -9.46 13.00
N VAL A 114 -16.97 -9.41 13.03
CA VAL A 114 -17.72 -8.47 13.89
C VAL A 114 -18.20 -9.22 15.13
N GLN A 115 -17.89 -8.69 16.30
CA GLN A 115 -18.47 -9.12 17.56
C GLN A 115 -19.38 -8.00 18.07
N GLU A 116 -20.59 -8.35 18.49
CA GLU A 116 -21.55 -7.43 19.09
C GLU A 116 -21.77 -7.83 20.55
N TYR A 117 -21.98 -6.82 21.40
CA TYR A 117 -22.39 -6.99 22.77
C TYR A 117 -23.32 -5.84 23.15
N ASN A 118 -24.58 -6.14 23.44
CA ASN A 118 -25.51 -5.15 23.96
C ASN A 118 -25.21 -4.89 25.45
N GLY A 119 -24.78 -3.67 25.76
CA GLY A 119 -24.39 -3.26 27.11
C GLY A 119 -25.56 -3.19 28.10
N ASN A 120 -26.80 -3.28 27.63
CA ASN A 120 -27.99 -3.33 28.47
C ASN A 120 -28.88 -4.50 28.07
N THR A 121 -28.97 -5.53 28.91
CA THR A 121 -29.77 -6.73 28.67
C THR A 121 -31.06 -6.77 29.51
N ALA A 122 -31.40 -5.69 30.21
CA ALA A 122 -32.60 -5.64 31.04
C ALA A 122 -33.86 -5.53 30.18
N THR A 123 -34.80 -6.46 30.36
CA THR A 123 -36.06 -6.53 29.60
C THR A 123 -37.02 -5.36 29.87
N SER A 124 -36.80 -4.61 30.94
CA SER A 124 -37.61 -3.45 31.35
C SER A 124 -37.18 -2.12 30.71
N LEU A 125 -36.08 -2.11 29.95
CA LEU A 125 -35.49 -0.90 29.38
C LEU A 125 -35.58 -0.93 27.85
N ASN A 126 -36.30 0.04 27.27
CA ASN A 126 -36.44 0.19 25.83
C ASN A 126 -35.24 0.97 25.21
N THR A 127 -34.02 0.51 25.46
CA THR A 127 -32.78 1.17 25.01
C THR A 127 -31.79 0.15 24.48
N LEU A 128 -31.42 0.29 23.21
CA LEU A 128 -30.36 -0.47 22.58
C LEU A 128 -29.01 0.21 22.88
N ASN A 129 -28.05 -0.55 23.42
CA ASN A 129 -26.69 -0.09 23.69
C ASN A 129 -25.64 -1.03 23.06
N PRO A 130 -25.65 -1.19 21.73
CA PRO A 130 -24.76 -2.14 21.07
C PRO A 130 -23.32 -1.62 21.08
N ASN A 131 -22.39 -2.47 21.52
CA ASN A 131 -20.95 -2.31 21.31
C ASN A 131 -20.48 -3.24 20.21
N PHE A 132 -19.89 -2.68 19.15
CA PHE A 132 -19.29 -3.45 18.06
C PHE A 132 -17.77 -3.47 18.21
N LYS A 133 -17.19 -4.67 18.10
CA LYS A 133 -15.75 -4.87 17.92
C LYS A 133 -15.51 -5.47 16.55
N ILE A 134 -14.72 -4.75 15.74
CA ILE A 134 -14.26 -5.21 14.44
C ILE A 134 -12.86 -5.79 14.61
N VAL A 135 -12.65 -7.03 14.18
CA VAL A 135 -11.36 -7.73 14.29
C VAL A 135 -10.94 -8.17 12.91
N ASN A 136 -9.74 -7.77 12.50
CA ASN A 136 -9.07 -8.38 11.36
C ASN A 136 -8.62 -9.79 11.75
N THR A 137 -9.17 -10.81 11.09
CA THR A 137 -8.82 -12.23 11.27
C THR A 137 -8.00 -12.77 10.11
N GLY A 138 -7.66 -11.94 9.13
CA GLY A 138 -6.73 -12.26 8.06
C GLY A 138 -5.27 -12.09 8.48
N SER A 139 -4.36 -12.47 7.58
CA SER A 139 -2.92 -12.28 7.73
C SER A 139 -2.42 -10.98 7.11
N THR A 140 -3.29 -10.21 6.46
CA THR A 140 -2.97 -8.93 5.81
C THR A 140 -3.57 -7.78 6.60
N SER A 141 -2.82 -6.69 6.76
CA SER A 141 -3.31 -5.46 7.40
C SER A 141 -4.51 -4.89 6.63
N ILE A 142 -5.50 -4.34 7.35
CA ILE A 142 -6.70 -3.71 6.76
C ILE A 142 -6.72 -2.25 7.16
N ASN A 143 -6.86 -1.35 6.18
CA ASN A 143 -7.02 0.06 6.46
C ASN A 143 -8.43 0.34 7.00
N LEU A 144 -8.51 1.00 8.16
CA LEU A 144 -9.78 1.31 8.81
C LEU A 144 -10.64 2.30 7.99
N SER A 145 -10.07 3.11 7.10
CA SER A 145 -10.84 3.98 6.19
C SER A 145 -11.72 3.21 5.21
N ASP A 146 -11.33 1.97 4.90
CA ASP A 146 -12.02 1.12 3.93
C ASP A 146 -13.14 0.31 4.59
N VAL A 147 -13.12 0.25 5.92
CA VAL A 147 -14.12 -0.48 6.72
C VAL A 147 -15.34 0.40 6.96
N ARG A 148 -16.51 -0.05 6.49
CA ARG A 148 -17.80 0.58 6.79
C ARG A 148 -18.71 -0.41 7.51
N ALA A 149 -19.19 -0.04 8.70
CA ALA A 149 -20.20 -0.80 9.43
C ALA A 149 -21.58 -0.15 9.26
N ARG A 150 -22.59 -0.96 8.91
CA ARG A 150 -24.01 -0.56 8.93
C ARG A 150 -24.76 -1.46 9.90
N TYR A 151 -25.43 -0.85 10.88
CA TYR A 151 -26.24 -1.55 11.85
C TYR A 151 -27.72 -1.28 11.56
N TYR A 152 -28.49 -2.37 11.46
CA TYR A 152 -29.92 -2.35 11.27
C TYR A 152 -30.55 -3.13 12.44
N PHE A 153 -31.65 -2.61 12.99
CA PHE A 153 -32.43 -3.28 14.01
C PHE A 153 -33.92 -3.17 13.66
N THR A 154 -34.73 -4.07 14.18
CA THR A 154 -36.19 -4.07 14.04
C THR A 154 -36.80 -3.73 15.39
N SER A 155 -37.77 -2.81 15.42
CA SER A 155 -38.58 -2.54 16.60
C SER A 155 -39.81 -3.44 16.62
N ASP A 156 -39.92 -4.31 17.62
CA ASP A 156 -41.08 -5.22 17.76
C ASP A 156 -42.24 -4.61 18.57
N SER A 157 -42.13 -3.34 18.97
CA SER A 157 -43.17 -2.64 19.73
C SER A 157 -43.40 -1.21 19.23
N SER A 158 -44.51 -0.62 19.65
CA SER A 158 -44.86 0.77 19.38
C SER A 158 -44.21 1.78 20.33
N GLN A 159 -43.37 1.33 21.28
CA GLN A 159 -42.72 2.23 22.23
C GLN A 159 -41.59 3.02 21.56
N GLN A 160 -41.49 4.31 21.88
CA GLN A 160 -40.42 5.18 21.39
C GLN A 160 -39.05 4.66 21.85
N LEU A 161 -38.15 4.45 20.89
CA LEU A 161 -36.80 3.97 21.15
C LEU A 161 -35.87 5.15 21.45
N ASN A 162 -35.01 4.98 22.46
CA ASN A 162 -33.90 5.88 22.73
C ASN A 162 -32.61 5.28 22.14
N PHE A 163 -31.96 6.01 21.22
CA PHE A 163 -30.76 5.54 20.53
C PHE A 163 -29.50 6.22 21.06
N ALA A 164 -28.48 5.43 21.41
CA ALA A 164 -27.13 5.88 21.67
C ALA A 164 -26.12 4.87 21.10
N MET A 165 -25.28 5.30 20.16
CA MET A 165 -24.20 4.48 19.60
C MET A 165 -22.85 5.11 19.95
N ARG A 166 -21.92 4.30 20.45
CA ARG A 166 -20.54 4.71 20.72
C ARG A 166 -19.59 3.76 19.99
N LEU A 167 -18.79 4.30 19.07
CA LEU A 167 -17.68 3.55 18.49
C LEU A 167 -16.49 3.59 19.46
N VAL A 168 -15.98 2.42 19.85
CA VAL A 168 -14.75 2.30 20.64
C VAL A 168 -13.68 1.69 19.74
N GLN A 169 -12.72 2.52 19.32
CA GLN A 169 -11.52 2.05 18.63
C GLN A 169 -10.48 1.69 19.69
N ARG A 170 -9.91 0.48 19.60
CA ARG A 170 -8.69 0.09 20.32
C ARG A 170 -7.68 -0.39 19.31
#